data_AF-A0AA37M5M4-F1
#
_entry.id   AF-A0AA37M5M4-F1
#
_cell.length_a   1.000
_cell.length_b   1.000
_cell.length_c   1.000
_cell.angle_alpha   90.00
_cell.angle_beta   90.00
_cell.angle_gamma   90.00
#
_symmetry.space_group_name_H-M   'P 1'
#
loop_
_entity.id
_entity.type
_entity.pdbx_description
1 polymer ?
#
loop_
_entity_poly.entity_id
_entity_poly.type
_entity_poly.pdbx_seq_one_letter_code
_entity_poly.pdbx_strand_id
1 'polypeptide(L)'
;MRDTPPLDIAGGLLLTAAAGYVDAVGFLRLDGLYTSFMSGNSTQFAVSLAQTGHPVAWEIGLLFVSFLAGGFCGSLVSLRVPGRWGPAAVLAVEAGLLAVALSLALSPVQGPVAPLLAAAMGAQNAALRRSAGFRPGVTFVTGTLFSLSHTLAQAATRAGPAFGWVPDACTWLALVGGAVAGGLAYRGYGLEALVVPVTGVGLVLALAVGRAVRGGAAA
;
A
#
# COMPACT_ATOMS: atom_id res chain seq x y z
N MET A 1 -6.29 -18.68 -3.41
CA MET A 1 -5.73 -18.42 -4.77
C MET A 1 -6.40 -19.21 -5.87
N ARG A 2 -6.92 -20.44 -5.66
CA ARG A 2 -7.47 -21.27 -6.75
C ARG A 2 -8.63 -20.61 -7.54
N ASP A 3 -9.37 -19.70 -6.91
CA ASP A 3 -10.51 -19.00 -7.56
C ASP A 3 -10.24 -17.51 -7.84
N THR A 4 -9.01 -17.02 -7.61
CA THR A 4 -8.65 -15.62 -7.87
C THR A 4 -8.00 -15.50 -9.24
N PRO A 5 -8.48 -14.61 -10.14
CA PRO A 5 -7.88 -14.43 -11.45
C PRO A 5 -6.39 -14.06 -11.35
N PRO A 6 -5.52 -14.58 -12.24
CA PRO A 6 -4.07 -14.36 -12.16
C PRO A 6 -3.70 -12.87 -12.23
N LEU A 7 -4.49 -12.08 -12.95
CA LEU A 7 -4.26 -10.64 -13.08
C LEU A 7 -4.64 -9.86 -11.82
N ASP A 8 -5.56 -10.37 -11.00
CA ASP A 8 -5.92 -9.74 -9.73
C ASP A 8 -4.87 -10.05 -8.67
N ILE A 9 -4.28 -11.26 -8.72
CA ILE A 9 -3.10 -11.61 -7.94
C ILE A 9 -1.92 -10.70 -8.32
N ALA A 10 -1.62 -10.57 -9.62
CA ALA A 10 -0.53 -9.73 -10.09
C ALA A 10 -0.74 -8.25 -9.71
N GLY A 11 -1.97 -7.74 -9.85
CA GLY A 11 -2.33 -6.39 -9.41
C GLY A 11 -2.12 -6.20 -7.91
N GLY A 12 -2.57 -7.15 -7.07
CA GLY A 12 -2.34 -7.10 -5.63
C GLY A 12 -0.88 -7.12 -5.23
N LEU A 13 -0.05 -7.93 -5.90
CA LEU A 13 1.40 -7.98 -5.68
C LEU A 13 2.09 -6.67 -6.12
N LEU A 14 1.68 -6.08 -7.24
CA LEU A 14 2.19 -4.79 -7.69
C LEU A 14 1.86 -3.65 -6.71
N LEU A 15 0.62 -3.60 -6.21
CA LEU A 15 0.20 -2.65 -5.17
C LEU A 15 0.96 -2.88 -3.85
N THR A 16 1.22 -4.15 -3.50
CA THR A 16 2.06 -4.51 -2.35
C THR A 16 3.50 -4.02 -2.52
N ALA A 17 4.08 -4.19 -3.71
CA ALA A 17 5.40 -3.66 -4.00
C ALA A 17 5.42 -2.12 -3.98
N ALA A 18 4.39 -1.47 -4.52
CA ALA A 18 4.22 -0.02 -4.46
C ALA A 18 4.12 0.49 -3.01
N ALA A 19 3.41 -0.22 -2.12
CA ALA A 19 3.37 0.11 -0.69
C ALA A 19 4.76 0.08 -0.06
N GLY A 20 5.51 -1.02 -0.26
CA GLY A 20 6.88 -1.14 0.26
C GLY A 20 7.81 -0.05 -0.28
N TYR A 21 7.67 0.26 -1.58
CA TYR A 21 8.44 1.31 -2.24
C TYR A 21 8.16 2.69 -1.63
N VAL A 22 6.88 3.07 -1.52
CA VAL A 22 6.46 4.36 -0.95
C VAL A 22 6.90 4.46 0.51
N ASP A 23 6.84 3.37 1.27
CA ASP A 23 7.35 3.35 2.64
C ASP A 23 8.85 3.55 2.74
N ALA A 24 9.66 2.94 1.87
CA ALA A 24 11.09 3.17 1.86
C ALA A 24 11.44 4.63 1.50
N VAL A 25 10.77 5.20 0.49
CA VAL A 25 10.93 6.61 0.10
C VAL A 25 10.53 7.54 1.25
N GLY A 26 9.37 7.29 1.86
CA GLY A 26 8.86 8.05 3.00
C GLY A 26 9.78 7.97 4.21
N PHE A 27 10.23 6.76 4.56
CA PHE A 27 11.14 6.52 5.69
C PHE A 27 12.46 7.26 5.54
N LEU A 28 13.06 7.25 4.34
CA LEU A 28 14.30 7.97 4.06
C LEU A 28 14.11 9.48 4.00
N ARG A 29 12.90 9.97 3.69
CA ARG A 29 12.59 11.41 3.65
C ARG A 29 12.22 11.98 5.02
N LEU A 30 11.57 11.19 5.86
CA LEU A 30 10.96 11.56 7.14
C LEU A 30 11.78 11.11 8.35
N ASP A 31 13.09 10.90 8.16
CA ASP A 31 14.02 10.53 9.23
C ASP A 31 13.56 9.33 10.07
N GLY A 32 12.92 8.35 9.43
CA GLY A 32 12.53 7.08 10.07
C GLY A 32 11.03 6.85 10.28
N LEU A 33 10.14 7.70 9.75
CA LEU A 33 8.69 7.49 9.81
C LEU A 33 8.14 6.78 8.56
N TYR A 34 7.20 5.87 8.75
CA TYR A 34 6.57 5.11 7.67
C TYR A 34 5.32 5.83 7.14
N THR A 35 4.98 5.64 5.87
CA THR A 35 3.73 6.18 5.29
C THR A 35 2.58 5.17 5.29
N SER A 36 2.87 3.89 5.45
CA SER A 36 1.94 2.76 5.36
C SER A 36 2.04 1.88 6.61
N PHE A 37 3.23 1.57 7.13
CA PHE A 37 3.40 0.77 8.35
C PHE A 37 3.05 1.53 9.65
N MET A 38 1.76 1.75 9.86
CA MET A 38 1.23 2.48 11.01
C MET A 38 1.48 1.79 12.36
N SER A 39 1.71 0.47 12.38
CA SER A 39 2.12 -0.23 13.61
C SER A 39 3.50 0.22 14.10
N GLY A 40 4.46 0.38 13.19
CA GLY A 40 5.79 0.92 13.51
C GLY A 40 5.70 2.36 13.99
N ASN A 41 4.91 3.19 13.30
CA ASN A 41 4.64 4.57 13.73
C ASN A 41 3.96 4.64 15.10
N SER A 42 3.08 3.69 15.45
CA SER A 42 2.40 3.64 16.75
C SER A 42 3.39 3.42 17.90
N THR A 43 4.38 2.53 17.71
CA THR A 43 5.46 2.36 18.69
C THR A 43 6.32 3.62 18.79
N GLN A 44 6.70 4.24 17.66
CA GLN A 44 7.48 5.49 17.66
C GLN A 44 6.72 6.65 18.32
N PHE A 45 5.41 6.74 18.09
CA PHE A 45 4.54 7.74 18.71
C PHE A 45 4.48 7.58 20.22
N ALA A 46 4.27 6.35 20.72
CA ALA A 46 4.26 6.07 22.15
C ALA A 46 5.60 6.40 22.82
N VAL A 47 6.72 6.04 22.18
CA VAL A 47 8.07 6.39 22.67
C VAL A 47 8.27 7.91 22.65
N SER A 48 7.86 8.60 21.58
CA SER A 48 7.96 10.05 21.47
C SER A 48 7.11 10.78 22.52
N LEU A 49 5.95 10.25 22.89
CA LEU A 49 5.12 10.81 23.97
C LEU A 49 5.77 10.64 25.35
N ALA A 50 6.54 9.58 25.57
CA ALA A 50 7.25 9.33 26.82
C ALA A 50 8.53 10.19 26.97
N GLN A 51 9.03 10.79 25.88
CA GLN A 51 10.21 11.65 25.88
C GLN A 51 9.83 13.12 26.05
N THR A 52 10.67 13.89 26.74
CA THR A 52 10.49 15.35 26.88
C THR A 52 10.58 16.03 25.51
N GLY A 53 9.59 16.86 25.17
CA GLY A 53 9.58 17.64 23.92
C GLY A 53 8.92 16.95 22.72
N HIS A 54 8.47 15.70 22.84
CA HIS A 54 7.66 15.01 21.82
C HIS A 54 8.18 15.08 20.38
N PRO A 55 9.44 14.70 20.13
CA PRO A 55 10.21 15.09 18.95
C PRO A 55 9.59 14.73 17.59
N VAL A 56 8.76 13.68 17.52
CA VAL A 56 8.08 13.25 16.27
C VAL A 56 6.59 12.96 16.45
N ALA A 57 6.02 13.26 17.63
CA ALA A 57 4.67 12.83 17.97
C ALA A 57 3.63 13.53 17.08
N TRP A 58 3.82 14.82 16.80
CA TRP A 58 2.89 15.59 15.98
C TRP A 58 2.87 15.11 14.53
N GLU A 59 4.05 14.86 13.96
CA GLU A 59 4.25 14.33 12.61
C GLU A 59 3.54 12.98 12.48
N ILE A 60 3.74 12.07 13.44
CA ILE A 60 3.07 10.77 13.43
C ILE A 60 1.55 10.92 13.58
N GLY A 61 1.10 11.85 14.43
CA GLY A 61 -0.33 12.18 14.56
C GLY A 61 -0.96 12.62 13.24
N LEU A 62 -0.26 13.47 12.48
CA LEU A 62 -0.68 13.87 11.13
C LEU A 62 -0.71 12.68 10.15
N LEU A 63 0.25 11.77 10.23
CA LEU A 63 0.26 10.56 9.41
C LEU A 63 -0.93 9.64 9.74
N PHE A 64 -1.30 9.49 11.01
CA PHE A 64 -2.49 8.72 11.41
C PHE A 64 -3.76 9.32 10.86
N VAL A 65 -3.96 10.63 11.03
CA VAL A 65 -5.16 11.32 10.53
C VAL A 65 -5.24 11.22 9.01
N SER A 66 -4.12 11.40 8.33
CA SER A 66 -4.06 11.35 6.85
C SER A 66 -4.33 9.95 6.33
N PHE A 67 -3.70 8.92 6.92
CA PHE A 67 -3.92 7.52 6.55
C PHE A 67 -5.38 7.10 6.81
N LEU A 68 -5.93 7.47 7.96
CA LEU A 68 -7.33 7.20 8.30
C LEU A 68 -8.27 7.91 7.32
N ALA A 69 -8.03 9.18 7.02
CA ALA A 69 -8.84 9.95 6.07
C ALA A 69 -8.79 9.34 4.67
N GLY A 70 -7.61 8.95 4.18
CA GLY A 70 -7.44 8.28 2.90
C GLY A 70 -8.17 6.94 2.83
N GLY A 71 -8.01 6.10 3.86
CA GLY A 71 -8.71 4.82 3.96
C GLY A 71 -10.22 4.96 4.11
N PHE A 72 -10.69 5.96 4.86
CA PHE A 72 -12.10 6.29 5.01
C PHE A 72 -12.71 6.76 3.68
N CYS A 73 -12.08 7.72 3.02
CA CYS A 73 -12.50 8.21 1.70
C CYS A 73 -12.50 7.10 0.65
N GLY A 74 -11.43 6.29 0.58
CA GLY A 74 -11.35 5.11 -0.28
C GLY A 74 -12.46 4.10 0.01
N SER A 75 -12.78 3.87 1.28
CA SER A 75 -13.88 2.98 1.68
C SER A 75 -15.25 3.55 1.31
N LEU A 76 -15.48 4.86 1.49
CA LEU A 76 -16.72 5.51 1.07
C LEU A 76 -16.91 5.43 -0.45
N VAL A 77 -15.89 5.77 -1.23
CA VAL A 77 -15.90 5.62 -2.69
C VAL A 77 -16.19 4.17 -3.05
N SER A 78 -15.54 3.24 -2.36
CA SER A 78 -15.73 1.81 -2.57
C SER A 78 -17.17 1.34 -2.36
N LEU A 79 -17.86 1.88 -1.36
CA LEU A 79 -19.24 1.53 -1.00
C LEU A 79 -20.29 2.27 -1.85
N ARG A 80 -19.98 3.47 -2.34
CA ARG A 80 -20.92 4.29 -3.12
C ARG A 80 -20.85 4.04 -4.62
N VAL A 81 -19.69 3.64 -5.14
CA VAL A 81 -19.51 3.37 -6.57
C VAL A 81 -20.01 1.97 -6.90
N PRO A 82 -21.00 1.81 -7.80
CA PRO A 82 -21.63 0.53 -8.07
C PRO A 82 -20.67 -0.54 -8.61
N GLY A 83 -20.78 -1.74 -8.04
CA GLY A 83 -20.25 -2.98 -8.60
C GLY A 83 -18.80 -2.92 -9.07
N ARG A 84 -18.60 -3.27 -10.34
CA ARG A 84 -17.28 -3.44 -11.00
C ARG A 84 -16.42 -2.19 -11.10
N TRP A 85 -16.99 -0.99 -10.97
CA TRP A 85 -16.25 0.27 -11.06
C TRP A 85 -15.57 0.65 -9.76
N GLY A 86 -16.04 0.11 -8.64
CA GLY A 86 -15.58 0.58 -7.35
C GLY A 86 -14.06 0.38 -7.11
N PRO A 87 -13.40 -0.74 -7.48
CA PRO A 87 -11.95 -0.86 -7.24
C PRO A 87 -11.16 0.15 -8.07
N ALA A 88 -11.58 0.39 -9.32
CA ALA A 88 -11.00 1.41 -10.18
C ALA A 88 -11.18 2.82 -9.58
N ALA A 89 -12.34 3.11 -9.00
CA ALA A 89 -12.57 4.42 -8.36
C ALA A 89 -11.66 4.66 -7.16
N VAL A 90 -11.40 3.64 -6.32
CA VAL A 90 -10.45 3.77 -5.20
C VAL A 90 -9.01 3.94 -5.70
N LEU A 91 -8.61 3.15 -6.71
CA LEU A 91 -7.28 3.27 -7.33
C LEU A 91 -7.08 4.63 -8.00
N ALA A 92 -8.14 5.25 -8.53
CA ALA A 92 -8.07 6.61 -9.06
C ALA A 92 -7.83 7.66 -7.97
N VAL A 93 -8.45 7.50 -6.80
CA VAL A 93 -8.18 8.37 -5.63
C VAL A 93 -6.72 8.21 -5.18
N GLU A 94 -6.24 6.98 -5.04
CA GLU A 94 -4.84 6.70 -4.69
C GLU A 94 -3.87 7.29 -5.72
N ALA A 95 -4.06 7.02 -7.01
CA ALA A 95 -3.22 7.55 -8.07
C ALA A 95 -3.21 9.09 -8.08
N GLY A 96 -4.35 9.72 -7.85
CA GLY A 96 -4.46 11.17 -7.71
C GLY A 96 -3.65 11.70 -6.52
N LEU A 97 -3.75 11.08 -5.34
CA LEU A 97 -2.98 11.46 -4.16
C LEU A 97 -1.47 11.32 -4.39
N LEU A 98 -1.02 10.23 -5.02
CA LEU A 98 0.39 10.02 -5.37
C LEU A 98 0.87 11.03 -6.43
N ALA A 99 0.04 11.35 -7.42
CA ALA A 99 0.37 12.33 -8.45
C ALA A 99 0.51 13.75 -7.87
N VAL A 100 -0.37 14.13 -6.93
CA VAL A 100 -0.26 15.40 -6.20
C VAL A 100 1.00 15.40 -5.33
N ALA A 101 1.30 14.30 -4.63
CA ALA A 101 2.52 14.17 -3.84
C ALA A 101 3.79 14.32 -4.69
N LEU A 102 3.84 13.68 -5.87
CA LEU A 102 4.92 13.83 -6.84
C LEU A 102 5.01 15.26 -7.37
N SER A 103 3.89 15.88 -7.72
CA SER A 103 3.87 17.27 -8.23
C SER A 103 4.41 18.27 -7.21
N LEU A 104 4.08 18.07 -5.92
CA LEU A 104 4.62 18.88 -4.82
C LEU A 104 6.09 18.57 -4.55
N ALA A 105 6.52 17.33 -4.72
CA ALA A 105 7.93 16.95 -4.59
C ALA A 105 8.82 17.59 -5.67
N LEU A 106 8.27 17.83 -6.86
CA LEU A 106 8.95 18.52 -7.97
C LEU A 106 8.85 20.05 -7.88
N SER A 107 7.99 20.56 -7.00
CA SER A 107 7.80 21.99 -6.78
C SER A 107 8.89 22.55 -5.86
N PRO A 108 9.37 23.79 -6.09
CA PRO A 108 10.27 24.47 -5.16
C PRO A 108 9.59 24.79 -3.80
N VAL A 109 8.25 24.70 -3.72
CA VAL A 109 7.50 24.93 -2.48
C VAL A 109 7.42 23.64 -1.68
N GLN A 110 7.83 23.69 -0.40
CA GLN A 110 7.68 22.56 0.51
C GLN A 110 6.19 22.28 0.77
N GLY A 111 5.66 21.23 0.13
CA GLY A 111 4.29 20.77 0.31
C GLY A 111 4.15 19.59 1.29
N PRO A 112 2.92 19.25 1.72
CA PRO A 112 2.64 18.14 2.64
C PRO A 112 2.75 16.76 1.97
N VAL A 113 3.92 16.43 1.41
CA VAL A 113 4.15 15.17 0.67
C VAL A 113 3.86 13.95 1.54
N ALA A 114 4.37 13.91 2.78
CA ALA A 114 4.21 12.77 3.65
C ALA A 114 2.75 12.47 4.08
N PRO A 115 1.96 13.47 4.52
CA PRO A 115 0.51 13.30 4.69
C PRO A 115 -0.20 12.76 3.46
N LEU A 116 0.14 13.23 2.26
CA LEU A 116 -0.46 12.76 1.01
C LEU A 116 -0.10 11.29 0.71
N LEU A 117 1.16 10.90 0.92
CA LEU A 117 1.60 9.51 0.79
C LEU A 117 0.86 8.62 1.80
N ALA A 118 0.71 9.05 3.05
CA ALA A 118 -0.04 8.31 4.05
C ALA A 118 -1.53 8.16 3.68
N ALA A 119 -2.15 9.23 3.17
CA ALA A 119 -3.52 9.16 2.66
C ALA A 119 -3.65 8.21 1.45
N ALA A 120 -2.69 8.23 0.52
CA ALA A 120 -2.67 7.31 -0.62
C ALA A 120 -2.59 5.85 -0.16
N MET A 121 -1.69 5.54 0.78
CA MET A 121 -1.54 4.20 1.34
C MET A 121 -2.79 3.74 2.10
N GLY A 122 -3.45 4.66 2.82
CA GLY A 122 -4.75 4.41 3.42
C GLY A 122 -5.81 4.02 2.38
N ALA A 123 -5.89 4.76 1.27
CA ALA A 123 -6.81 4.48 0.17
C ALA A 123 -6.50 3.12 -0.50
N GLN A 124 -5.22 2.79 -0.73
CA GLN A 124 -4.80 1.50 -1.28
C GLN A 124 -5.30 0.31 -0.45
N ASN A 125 -5.24 0.45 0.88
CA ASN A 125 -5.77 -0.56 1.80
C ASN A 125 -7.28 -0.77 1.64
N ALA A 126 -8.04 0.26 1.28
CA ALA A 126 -9.46 0.13 0.96
C ALA A 126 -9.68 -0.59 -0.37
N ALA A 127 -8.83 -0.38 -1.37
CA ALA A 127 -8.89 -1.09 -2.66
C ALA A 127 -8.65 -2.60 -2.49
N LEU A 128 -7.65 -2.97 -1.69
CA LEU A 128 -7.27 -4.36 -1.46
C LEU A 128 -8.27 -5.15 -0.59
N ARG A 129 -9.08 -4.47 0.24
CA ARG A 129 -10.14 -5.11 1.03
C ARG A 129 -11.21 -5.79 0.18
N ARG A 130 -11.41 -5.38 -1.08
CA ARG A 130 -12.44 -5.97 -1.95
C ARG A 130 -11.99 -7.16 -2.79
N SER A 131 -10.68 -7.37 -2.96
CA SER A 131 -10.15 -8.41 -3.84
C SER A 131 -10.02 -9.79 -3.19
N ALA A 132 -10.25 -9.96 -1.88
CA ALA A 132 -10.01 -11.25 -1.23
C ALA A 132 -10.93 -11.54 -0.04
N GLY A 133 -11.52 -12.74 -0.05
CA GLY A 133 -11.87 -13.48 1.16
C GLY A 133 -10.64 -13.95 1.96
N PHE A 134 -9.51 -13.26 1.87
CA PHE A 134 -8.26 -13.58 2.55
C PHE A 134 -7.54 -12.30 3.00
N ARG A 135 -7.39 -12.23 4.33
CA ARG A 135 -6.46 -11.52 5.23
C ARG A 135 -6.07 -10.06 4.93
N PRO A 136 -6.06 -9.21 5.97
CA PRO A 136 -6.16 -7.76 5.83
C PRO A 136 -4.85 -7.15 5.31
N GLY A 137 -4.98 -6.23 4.34
CA GLY A 137 -4.13 -5.05 4.09
C GLY A 137 -2.61 -5.23 3.93
N VAL A 138 -2.04 -4.51 2.96
CA VAL A 138 -0.59 -4.35 2.75
C VAL A 138 0.18 -3.75 3.95
N THR A 139 -0.54 -3.37 5.01
CA THR A 139 0.00 -2.88 6.28
C THR A 139 0.05 -3.93 7.41
N PHE A 140 -0.40 -5.18 7.17
CA PHE A 140 -0.31 -6.28 8.14
C PHE A 140 0.80 -7.28 7.78
N VAL A 141 1.98 -6.73 7.49
CA VAL A 141 3.17 -7.50 7.07
C VAL A 141 3.57 -8.54 8.10
N THR A 142 3.47 -8.19 9.40
CA THR A 142 3.71 -9.13 10.50
C THR A 142 2.79 -10.36 10.42
N GLY A 143 1.51 -10.15 10.07
CA GLY A 143 0.56 -11.24 9.86
C GLY A 143 0.89 -12.09 8.64
N THR A 144 1.38 -11.48 7.57
CA THR A 144 1.82 -12.19 6.35
C THR A 144 3.03 -13.08 6.64
N LEU A 145 4.04 -12.55 7.33
CA LEU A 145 5.24 -13.31 7.69
C LEU A 145 4.93 -14.46 8.67
N PHE A 146 4.04 -14.23 9.63
CA PHE A 146 3.57 -15.30 10.51
C PHE A 146 2.78 -16.37 9.74
N SER A 147 1.90 -15.95 8.82
CA SER A 147 1.15 -16.86 7.94
C SER A 147 2.08 -17.71 7.08
N LEU A 148 3.14 -17.11 6.54
CA LEU A 148 4.20 -17.82 5.82
C LEU A 148 4.85 -18.90 6.69
N SER A 149 5.25 -18.55 7.92
CA SER A 149 5.83 -19.51 8.88
C SER A 149 4.87 -20.69 9.14
N HIS A 150 3.60 -20.39 9.41
CA HIS A 150 2.59 -21.40 9.71
C HIS A 150 2.31 -22.32 8.52
N THR A 151 2.16 -21.77 7.31
CA THR A 151 1.88 -22.53 6.08
C THR A 151 3.08 -23.36 5.62
N LEU A 152 4.30 -22.89 5.85
CA LEU A 152 5.52 -23.69 5.68
C LEU A 152 5.52 -24.90 6.63
N ALA A 153 5.16 -24.69 7.90
CA ALA A 153 5.07 -25.80 8.86
C ALA A 153 4.00 -26.83 8.46
N GLN A 154 2.85 -26.39 7.95
CA GLN A 154 1.81 -27.28 7.41
C GLN A 154 2.31 -28.09 6.21
N ALA A 155 3.06 -27.46 5.29
CA ALA A 155 3.62 -28.15 4.14
C ALA A 155 4.69 -29.18 4.56
N ALA A 156 5.57 -28.81 5.50
CA ALA A 156 6.62 -29.69 6.02
C ALA A 156 6.05 -30.91 6.75
N THR A 157 4.94 -30.74 7.47
CA THR A 157 4.24 -31.83 8.19
C THR A 157 3.23 -32.59 7.33
N ARG A 158 3.02 -32.17 6.06
CA ARG A 158 1.94 -32.65 5.18
C ARG A 158 0.54 -32.51 5.80
N ALA A 159 0.38 -31.63 6.79
CA ALA A 159 -0.90 -31.30 7.41
C ALA A 159 -1.72 -30.29 6.59
N GLY A 160 -1.16 -29.75 5.50
CA GLY A 160 -1.82 -28.86 4.58
C GLY A 160 -1.27 -28.96 3.15
N PRO A 161 -1.74 -28.10 2.23
CA PRO A 161 -1.28 -28.10 0.84
C PRO A 161 0.21 -27.82 0.72
N ALA A 162 0.92 -28.59 -0.11
CA ALA A 162 2.38 -28.46 -0.31
C ALA A 162 2.85 -27.05 -0.72
N PHE A 163 2.00 -26.30 -1.43
CA PHE A 163 2.26 -24.94 -1.91
C PHE A 163 1.37 -23.88 -1.24
N GLY A 164 0.77 -24.18 -0.09
CA GLY A 164 -0.09 -23.23 0.64
C GLY A 164 0.63 -21.95 1.07
N TRP A 165 1.96 -22.00 1.19
CA TRP A 165 2.83 -20.90 1.62
C TRP A 165 3.17 -19.89 0.51
N VAL A 166 3.01 -20.27 -0.76
CA VAL A 166 3.39 -19.45 -1.92
C VAL A 166 2.76 -18.05 -1.89
N PRO A 167 1.44 -17.87 -1.68
CA PRO A 167 0.84 -16.53 -1.60
C PRO A 167 1.48 -15.61 -0.56
N ASP A 168 1.73 -16.12 0.65
CA ASP A 168 2.30 -15.33 1.74
C ASP A 168 3.77 -14.95 1.43
N ALA A 169 4.54 -15.89 0.86
CA ALA A 169 5.91 -15.64 0.41
C ALA A 169 5.96 -14.59 -0.72
N CYS A 170 5.13 -14.72 -1.75
CA CYS A 170 5.07 -13.76 -2.85
C CYS A 170 4.68 -12.37 -2.35
N THR A 171 3.72 -12.27 -1.44
CA THR A 171 3.27 -10.99 -0.87
C THR A 171 4.39 -10.33 -0.06
N TRP A 172 5.05 -11.09 0.81
CA TRP A 172 6.17 -10.58 1.60
C TRP A 172 7.36 -10.18 0.71
N LEU A 173 7.72 -11.00 -0.28
CA LEU A 173 8.81 -10.69 -1.22
C LEU A 173 8.48 -9.48 -2.10
N ALA A 174 7.22 -9.32 -2.54
CA ALA A 174 6.81 -8.15 -3.31
C ALA A 174 6.99 -6.87 -2.49
N LEU A 175 6.57 -6.88 -1.22
CA LEU A 175 6.75 -5.76 -0.31
C LEU A 175 8.24 -5.43 -0.10
N VAL A 176 9.06 -6.42 0.27
CA VAL A 176 10.50 -6.22 0.52
C VAL A 176 11.21 -5.78 -0.75
N GLY A 177 10.91 -6.42 -1.89
CA GLY A 177 11.47 -6.05 -3.19
C GLY A 177 11.10 -4.62 -3.59
N GLY A 178 9.85 -4.22 -3.35
CA GLY A 178 9.38 -2.85 -3.52
C GLY A 178 10.16 -1.85 -2.64
N ALA A 179 10.34 -2.16 -1.36
CA ALA A 179 11.10 -1.32 -0.43
C ALA A 179 12.58 -1.19 -0.83
N VAL A 180 13.23 -2.28 -1.24
CA VAL A 180 14.61 -2.25 -1.76
C VAL A 180 14.69 -1.37 -3.01
N ALA A 181 13.77 -1.56 -3.96
CA ALA A 181 13.71 -0.73 -5.17
C ALA A 181 13.47 0.76 -4.84
N GLY A 182 12.58 1.05 -3.89
CA GLY A 182 12.27 2.41 -3.44
C GLY A 182 13.45 3.09 -2.77
N GLY A 183 14.15 2.38 -1.88
CA GLY A 183 15.36 2.89 -1.23
C GLY A 183 16.49 3.16 -2.24
N LEU A 184 16.70 2.26 -3.20
CA LEU A 184 17.69 2.46 -4.26
C LEU A 184 17.32 3.64 -5.18
N ALA A 185 16.05 3.75 -5.57
CA ALA A 185 15.58 4.85 -6.41
C ALA A 185 15.67 6.20 -5.69
N TYR A 186 15.31 6.27 -4.40
CA TYR A 186 15.44 7.50 -3.61
C TYR A 186 16.89 7.98 -3.52
N ARG A 187 17.86 7.07 -3.41
CA ARG A 187 19.28 7.43 -3.39
C ARG A 187 19.75 8.11 -4.68
N GLY A 188 19.17 7.75 -5.83
CA GLY A 188 19.53 8.32 -7.13
C GLY A 188 18.70 9.54 -7.52
N TYR A 189 17.40 9.54 -7.21
CA TYR A 189 16.42 10.47 -7.75
C TYR A 189 15.65 11.26 -6.68
N GLY A 190 15.95 11.06 -5.38
CA GLY A 190 15.22 11.69 -4.30
C GLY A 190 13.71 11.42 -4.38
N LEU A 191 12.89 12.47 -4.23
CA LEU A 191 11.43 12.33 -4.29
C LEU A 191 10.87 12.16 -5.71
N GLU A 192 11.66 12.42 -6.77
CA GLU A 192 11.23 12.13 -8.14
C GLU A 192 10.99 10.63 -8.35
N ALA A 193 11.61 9.80 -7.51
CA ALA A 193 11.39 8.36 -7.43
C ALA A 193 9.90 7.98 -7.24
N LEU A 194 9.04 8.90 -6.76
CA LEU A 194 7.59 8.68 -6.65
C LEU A 194 6.89 8.48 -8.02
N VAL A 195 7.55 8.78 -9.15
CA VAL A 195 7.02 8.45 -10.49
C VAL A 195 6.77 6.94 -10.67
N VAL A 196 7.56 6.09 -10.00
CA VAL A 196 7.44 4.62 -10.09
C VAL A 196 6.11 4.13 -9.48
N PRO A 197 5.77 4.44 -8.20
CA PRO A 197 4.47 4.05 -7.66
C PRO A 197 3.30 4.74 -8.38
N VAL A 198 3.44 5.99 -8.83
CA VAL A 198 2.38 6.66 -9.63
C VAL A 198 2.07 5.88 -10.91
N THR A 199 3.11 5.50 -11.67
CA THR A 199 2.94 4.74 -12.91
C THR A 199 2.46 3.32 -12.67
N GLY A 200 2.97 2.65 -11.63
CA GLY A 200 2.56 1.30 -11.24
C GLY A 200 1.08 1.23 -10.83
N VAL A 201 0.62 2.12 -9.95
CA VAL A 201 -0.80 2.22 -9.55
C VAL A 201 -1.66 2.61 -10.75
N GLY A 202 -1.18 3.55 -11.59
CA GLY A 202 -1.86 3.94 -12.83
C GLY A 202 -2.07 2.78 -13.80
N LEU A 203 -1.11 1.86 -13.92
CA LEU A 203 -1.25 0.65 -14.73
C LEU A 203 -2.34 -0.28 -14.15
N VAL A 204 -2.33 -0.53 -12.84
CA VAL A 204 -3.34 -1.36 -12.18
C VAL A 204 -4.74 -0.74 -12.34
N LEU A 205 -4.84 0.59 -12.21
CA LEU A 205 -6.05 1.35 -12.48
C LEU A 205 -6.54 1.16 -13.93
N ALA A 206 -5.67 1.31 -14.92
CA ALA A 206 -6.03 1.14 -16.32
C ALA A 206 -6.56 -0.28 -16.62
N LEU A 207 -5.95 -1.31 -16.01
CA LEU A 207 -6.43 -2.68 -16.11
C LEU A 207 -7.81 -2.86 -15.44
N ALA A 208 -8.02 -2.26 -14.26
CA ALA A 208 -9.30 -2.31 -13.56
C ALA A 208 -10.42 -1.62 -14.36
N VAL A 209 -10.15 -0.45 -14.95
CA VAL A 209 -11.08 0.25 -15.85
C VAL A 209 -11.38 -0.59 -17.09
N GLY A 210 -10.36 -1.15 -17.74
CA GLY A 210 -10.54 -2.01 -18.90
C GLY A 210 -11.44 -3.22 -18.62
N ARG A 211 -11.33 -3.83 -17.44
CA ARG A 211 -12.24 -4.90 -16.99
C ARG A 211 -13.66 -4.41 -16.75
N ALA A 212 -13.81 -3.26 -16.09
CA ALA A 212 -15.12 -2.67 -15.82
C ALA A 212 -15.87 -2.35 -17.13
N VAL A 213 -15.17 -1.84 -18.14
CA VAL A 213 -15.72 -1.57 -19.48
C VAL A 213 -16.10 -2.87 -20.20
N ARG A 214 -15.20 -3.87 -20.25
CA ARG A 214 -15.45 -5.15 -20.96
C ARG A 214 -16.58 -5.95 -20.33
N GLY A 215 -16.68 -5.95 -19.00
CA GLY A 215 -17.80 -6.61 -18.32
C GLY A 215 -19.14 -5.95 -18.67
N GLY A 216 -19.16 -4.65 -18.98
CA GLY A 216 -20.36 -3.92 -19.37
C GLY A 216 -20.81 -4.21 -20.80
N ALA A 217 -19.90 -4.58 -21.70
CA ALA A 217 -20.22 -4.95 -23.07
C ALA A 217 -20.82 -6.36 -23.22
N ALA A 218 -20.81 -7.17 -22.15
CA ALA A 218 -21.30 -8.55 -22.13
C ALA A 218 -22.65 -8.72 -21.40
N ALA A 219 -23.29 -7.62 -20.97
CA ALA A 219 -24.57 -7.57 -20.29
C ALA A 219 -25.57 -6.73 -21.09
#